data_AF-A0A656XY62-F1
#
_entry.id   AF-A0A656XY62-F1
#
_cell.length_a   1.000
_cell.length_b   1.000
_cell.length_c   1.000
_cell.angle_alpha   90.00
_cell.angle_beta   90.00
_cell.angle_gamma   90.00
#
_symmetry.space_group_name_H-M   'P 1'
#
loop_
_entity.id
_entity.type
_entity.pdbx_description
1 polymer ?
#
loop_
_entity_poly.entity_id
_entity_poly.type
_entity_poly.pdbx_seq_one_letter_code
_entity_poly.pdbx_strand_id
1 'polypeptide(L)'
;MQRLSSGALGTAALALVLGVVVGALGTVMHRSIEPWGVILCLALAFAGAVTARAWAGFGALAGYALGLVVSVQVLSQQGPGGDVLVPDGQVIGWVWVLGSIAVTILAGVLPSGLFDDRPRAPRPHPAATDTDAADAAP
;
A
#
# COMPACT_ATOMS: atom_id res chain seq x y z
N MET A 1 13.00 -4.07 23.14
CA MET A 1 12.37 -2.81 22.70
C MET A 1 13.34 -2.08 21.78
N GLN A 2 13.10 -2.16 20.47
CA GLN A 2 13.96 -1.60 19.43
C GLN A 2 13.81 -0.07 19.47
N ARG A 3 14.91 0.69 19.62
CA ARG A 3 14.86 2.15 19.63
C ARG A 3 14.35 2.61 18.25
N LEU A 4 13.19 3.25 18.22
CA LEU A 4 12.68 3.92 17.02
C LEU A 4 13.74 4.92 16.56
N SER A 5 14.43 4.63 15.45
CA SER A 5 15.35 5.60 14.89
C SER A 5 14.53 6.79 14.41
N SER A 6 15.07 8.00 14.53
CA SER A 6 14.38 9.22 14.07
C SER A 6 13.98 9.13 12.59
N GLY A 7 14.75 8.39 11.79
CA GLY A 7 14.43 8.11 10.39
C GLY A 7 13.19 7.25 10.22
N ALA A 8 13.05 6.16 10.99
CA ALA A 8 11.86 5.31 10.95
C ALA A 8 10.59 6.07 11.36
N LEU A 9 10.73 6.96 12.34
CA LEU A 9 9.62 7.81 12.79
C LEU A 9 9.24 8.84 11.72
N GLY A 10 10.23 9.44 11.05
CA GLY A 10 10.00 10.38 9.95
C GLY A 10 9.27 9.73 8.76
N THR A 11 9.68 8.52 8.35
CA THR A 11 9.00 7.81 7.26
C THR A 11 7.59 7.38 7.65
N ALA A 12 7.37 6.95 8.90
CA ALA A 12 6.02 6.64 9.39
C ALA A 12 5.11 7.87 9.39
N ALA A 13 5.63 9.05 9.78
CA ALA A 13 4.88 10.30 9.73
C ALA A 13 4.53 10.72 8.29
N LEU A 14 5.48 10.58 7.34
CA LEU A 14 5.21 10.86 5.93
C LEU A 14 4.16 9.90 5.35
N ALA A 15 4.26 8.60 5.68
CA ALA A 15 3.29 7.61 5.27
C ALA A 15 1.90 7.89 5.87
N LEU A 16 1.83 8.40 7.09
CA LEU A 16 0.58 8.86 7.70
C LEU A 16 -0.05 10.00 6.91
N VAL A 17 0.74 11.01 6.53
CA VAL A 17 0.24 12.12 5.70
C VAL A 17 -0.29 11.59 4.36
N LEU A 18 0.42 10.65 3.73
CA LEU A 18 -0.06 9.98 2.51
C LEU A 18 -1.40 9.27 2.75
N GLY A 19 -1.54 8.56 3.88
CA GLY A 19 -2.79 7.91 4.28
C GLY A 19 -3.94 8.92 4.41
N VAL A 20 -3.70 10.06 5.06
CA VAL A 20 -4.70 11.14 5.20
C VAL A 20 -5.12 11.68 3.83
N VAL A 21 -4.17 11.93 2.93
CA VAL A 21 -4.48 12.45 1.59
C VAL A 21 -5.30 11.44 0.79
N VAL A 22 -4.91 10.17 0.81
CA VAL A 22 -5.63 9.12 0.08
C VAL A 22 -7.02 8.89 0.68
N GLY A 23 -7.15 8.89 2.01
CA GLY A 23 -8.44 8.71 2.67
C GLY A 23 -9.39 9.87 2.43
N ALA A 24 -8.88 11.10 2.41
CA ALA A 24 -9.65 12.27 2.04
C ALA A 24 -10.14 12.20 0.59
N LEU A 25 -9.22 11.98 -0.37
CA LEU A 25 -9.57 11.87 -1.79
C LEU A 25 -10.57 10.74 -2.03
N GLY A 26 -10.34 9.56 -1.45
CA GLY A 26 -11.24 8.43 -1.63
C GLY A 26 -12.63 8.69 -1.03
N THR A 27 -12.71 9.31 0.14
CA THR A 27 -14.00 9.61 0.78
C THR A 27 -14.79 10.64 -0.03
N VAL A 28 -14.15 11.65 -0.63
CA VAL A 28 -14.85 12.62 -1.48
C VAL A 28 -15.22 12.00 -2.85
N MET A 29 -14.35 11.18 -3.44
CA MET A 29 -14.48 10.74 -4.84
C MET A 29 -15.15 9.38 -5.05
N HIS A 30 -15.32 8.53 -4.02
CA HIS A 30 -15.79 7.15 -4.21
C HIS A 30 -17.14 7.02 -4.91
N ARG A 31 -17.99 8.05 -4.78
CA ARG A 31 -19.32 8.11 -5.39
C ARG A 31 -19.43 9.03 -6.62
N SER A 32 -18.32 9.57 -7.10
CA SER A 32 -18.32 10.53 -8.21
C SER A 32 -18.82 9.93 -9.52
N ILE A 33 -18.49 8.66 -9.79
CA ILE A 33 -18.87 7.93 -10.99
C ILE A 33 -19.16 6.48 -10.59
N GLU A 34 -20.40 6.12 -10.30
CA GLU A 34 -20.74 4.75 -9.85
C GLU A 34 -20.69 3.74 -11.02
N PRO A 35 -20.08 2.54 -10.83
CA PRO A 35 -19.31 2.04 -9.68
C PRO A 35 -17.79 2.32 -9.76
N TRP A 36 -17.33 2.98 -10.82
CA TRP A 36 -15.90 3.17 -11.09
C TRP A 36 -15.17 4.00 -10.04
N GLY A 37 -15.84 4.96 -9.39
CA GLY A 37 -15.29 5.80 -8.34
C GLY A 37 -14.73 4.96 -7.20
N VAL A 38 -15.54 4.06 -6.63
CA VAL A 38 -15.09 3.21 -5.52
C VAL A 38 -13.97 2.26 -5.96
N ILE A 39 -14.03 1.71 -7.17
CA ILE A 39 -12.99 0.82 -7.71
C ILE A 39 -11.64 1.56 -7.80
N LEU A 40 -11.64 2.76 -8.36
CA LEU A 40 -10.44 3.59 -8.51
C LEU A 40 -9.91 4.05 -7.15
N CYS A 41 -10.79 4.43 -6.22
CA CYS A 41 -10.39 4.80 -4.86
C CYS A 41 -9.77 3.61 -4.12
N LEU A 42 -10.32 2.40 -4.24
CA LEU A 42 -9.74 1.18 -3.64
C LEU A 42 -8.39 0.82 -4.27
N ALA A 43 -8.26 0.97 -5.59
CA ALA A 43 -6.99 0.78 -6.28
C ALA A 43 -5.93 1.79 -5.80
N LEU A 44 -6.31 3.06 -5.62
CA LEU A 44 -5.45 4.10 -5.05
C LEU A 44 -5.03 3.78 -3.61
N ALA A 45 -5.98 3.34 -2.77
CA ALA A 45 -5.69 2.93 -1.39
C ALA A 45 -4.71 1.74 -1.35
N PHE A 46 -4.93 0.74 -2.20
CA PHE A 46 -4.02 -0.40 -2.32
C PHE A 46 -2.61 0.04 -2.79
N ALA A 47 -2.53 0.86 -3.84
CA ALA A 47 -1.26 1.37 -4.35
C ALA A 47 -0.51 2.21 -3.30
N GLY A 48 -1.22 3.04 -2.53
CA GLY A 48 -0.67 3.78 -1.41
C GLY A 48 -0.11 2.85 -0.32
N ALA A 49 -0.87 1.83 0.06
CA ALA A 49 -0.43 0.84 1.05
C ALA A 49 0.81 0.05 0.59
N VAL A 50 0.83 -0.39 -0.68
CA VAL A 50 1.99 -1.08 -1.29
C VAL A 50 3.21 -0.17 -1.32
N THR A 51 3.04 1.10 -1.66
CA THR A 51 4.12 2.11 -1.67
C THR A 51 4.68 2.33 -0.27
N ALA A 52 3.81 2.54 0.73
CA ALA A 52 4.21 2.69 2.12
C ALA A 52 4.93 1.43 2.64
N ARG A 53 4.45 0.24 2.27
CA ARG A 53 5.06 -1.04 2.61
C ARG A 53 6.44 -1.20 2.00
N ALA A 54 6.63 -0.77 0.75
CA ALA A 54 7.91 -0.85 0.04
C ALA A 54 8.99 0.07 0.65
N TRP A 55 8.63 1.27 1.11
CA TRP A 55 9.62 2.26 1.57
C TRP A 55 10.32 1.92 2.88
N ALA A 56 9.57 1.59 3.92
CA ALA A 56 10.14 1.36 5.26
C ALA A 56 9.46 0.22 6.01
N GLY A 57 8.83 -0.70 5.27
CA GLY A 57 8.22 -1.89 5.83
C GLY A 57 6.99 -1.58 6.69
N PHE A 58 6.84 -2.28 7.82
CA PHE A 58 5.59 -2.28 8.59
C PHE A 58 5.33 -0.97 9.34
N GLY A 59 6.38 -0.24 9.72
CA GLY A 59 6.22 1.05 10.41
C GLY A 59 5.55 2.10 9.53
N ALA A 60 5.98 2.21 8.27
CA ALA A 60 5.36 3.10 7.29
C ALA A 60 3.94 2.64 6.91
N LEU A 61 3.73 1.33 6.71
CA LEU A 61 2.38 0.79 6.47
C LEU A 61 1.43 1.10 7.63
N ALA A 62 1.88 0.99 8.89
CA ALA A 62 1.06 1.32 10.06
C ALA A 62 0.72 2.83 10.10
N GLY A 63 1.68 3.70 9.79
CA GLY A 63 1.43 5.14 9.67
C GLY A 63 0.39 5.44 8.59
N TYR A 64 0.55 4.88 7.40
CA TYR A 64 -0.40 4.99 6.30
C TYR A 64 -1.80 4.51 6.69
N ALA A 65 -1.91 3.31 7.26
CA ALA A 65 -3.18 2.73 7.68
C ALA A 65 -3.89 3.62 8.70
N LEU A 66 -3.14 4.18 9.67
CA LEU A 66 -3.68 5.09 10.66
C LEU A 66 -4.23 6.37 10.01
N GLY A 67 -3.46 7.01 9.13
CA GLY A 67 -3.89 8.22 8.42
C GLY A 67 -5.12 7.98 7.55
N LEU A 68 -5.15 6.86 6.83
CA LEU A 68 -6.28 6.45 6.00
C LEU A 68 -7.54 6.23 6.84
N VAL A 69 -7.48 5.38 7.86
CA VAL A 69 -8.64 5.07 8.70
C VAL A 69 -9.15 6.32 9.42
N VAL A 70 -8.27 7.09 10.05
CA VAL A 70 -8.69 8.30 10.78
C VAL A 70 -9.36 9.30 9.86
N SER A 71 -8.79 9.58 8.68
CA SER A 71 -9.39 10.52 7.73
C SER A 71 -10.74 10.02 7.20
N VAL A 72 -10.85 8.74 6.83
CA VAL A 72 -12.13 8.14 6.40
C VAL A 72 -13.17 8.24 7.50
N GLN A 73 -12.83 7.89 8.75
CA GLN A 73 -13.78 7.93 9.86
C GLN A 73 -14.25 9.35 10.18
N VAL A 74 -13.32 10.32 10.18
CA VAL A 74 -13.64 11.74 10.44
C VAL A 74 -14.53 12.31 9.32
N LEU A 75 -14.19 12.04 8.07
CA LEU A 75 -14.92 12.57 6.91
C LEU A 75 -16.24 11.84 6.63
N SER A 76 -16.43 10.64 7.19
CA SER A 76 -17.71 9.93 7.14
C SER A 76 -18.72 10.45 8.17
N GLN A 77 -18.30 11.30 9.12
CA GLN A 77 -19.22 11.93 10.06
C GLN A 77 -20.07 13.00 9.36
N GLN A 78 -21.17 13.39 10.02
CA GLN A 78 -21.99 14.50 9.54
C GLN A 78 -21.21 15.83 9.59
N GLY A 79 -21.15 16.50 8.45
CA GLY A 79 -20.50 17.79 8.30
C GLY A 79 -21.37 18.96 8.80
N PRO A 80 -20.80 20.18 8.91
CA PRO A 80 -21.51 21.36 9.43
C PRO A 80 -22.76 21.75 8.62
N GLY A 81 -22.82 21.37 7.34
CA GLY A 81 -23.97 21.58 6.46
C GLY A 81 -25.01 20.46 6.52
N GLY A 82 -24.87 19.49 7.42
CA GLY A 82 -25.72 18.31 7.52
C GLY A 82 -25.41 17.21 6.50
N ASP A 83 -24.49 17.45 5.56
CA ASP A 83 -24.06 16.47 4.57
C ASP A 83 -23.24 15.34 5.20
N VAL A 84 -23.37 14.14 4.65
CA VAL A 84 -22.65 12.95 5.08
C VAL A 84 -22.03 12.34 3.84
N LEU A 85 -20.69 12.32 3.78
CA LEU A 85 -20.00 11.82 2.60
C LEU A 85 -20.24 10.32 2.38
N VAL A 86 -20.49 9.58 3.47
CA VAL A 86 -20.82 8.15 3.47
C VAL A 86 -22.18 7.97 4.18
N PRO A 87 -23.31 8.19 3.49
CA PRO A 87 -24.63 8.10 4.12
C PRO A 87 -24.96 6.67 4.59
N ASP A 88 -25.57 6.58 5.77
CA ASP A 88 -26.09 5.32 6.28
C ASP A 88 -27.11 4.70 5.29
N GLY A 89 -26.96 3.41 5.02
CA GLY A 89 -27.81 2.67 4.08
C GLY A 89 -27.32 2.63 2.62
N GLN A 90 -26.25 3.35 2.26
CA GLN A 90 -25.64 3.21 0.93
C GLN A 90 -24.58 2.11 0.90
N VAL A 91 -24.84 1.05 0.13
CA VAL A 91 -23.93 -0.10 -0.02
C VAL A 91 -22.55 0.33 -0.50
N ILE A 92 -22.48 1.25 -1.47
CA ILE A 92 -21.20 1.68 -2.06
C ILE A 92 -20.28 2.40 -1.05
N GLY A 93 -20.86 3.10 -0.08
CA GLY A 93 -20.13 3.72 1.01
C GLY A 93 -19.47 2.69 1.93
N TRP A 94 -20.19 1.62 2.26
CA TRP A 94 -19.64 0.50 3.03
C TRP A 94 -18.56 -0.27 2.27
N VAL A 95 -18.71 -0.43 0.95
CA VAL A 95 -17.66 -1.03 0.10
C VAL A 95 -16.39 -0.19 0.17
N TRP A 96 -16.49 1.14 0.17
CA TRP A 96 -15.33 2.01 0.34
C TRP A 96 -14.68 1.85 1.72
N VAL A 97 -15.46 1.98 2.81
CA VAL A 97 -14.93 1.92 4.18
C VAL A 97 -14.28 0.56 4.45
N LEU A 98 -15.01 -0.54 4.27
CA LEU A 98 -14.50 -1.87 4.55
C LEU A 98 -13.45 -2.31 3.53
N GLY A 99 -13.64 -1.96 2.26
CA GLY A 99 -12.71 -2.27 1.20
C GLY A 99 -11.35 -1.60 1.40
N SER A 100 -11.32 -0.34 1.85
CA SER A 100 -10.06 0.40 2.09
C SER A 100 -9.20 -0.27 3.18
N ILE A 101 -9.85 -0.80 4.22
CA ILE A 101 -9.21 -1.59 5.28
C ILE A 101 -8.71 -2.92 4.69
N ALA A 102 -9.56 -3.63 3.95
CA ALA A 102 -9.23 -4.92 3.37
C ALA A 102 -8.02 -4.85 2.42
N VAL A 103 -7.98 -3.86 1.52
CA VAL A 103 -6.83 -3.70 0.60
C VAL A 103 -5.56 -3.29 1.33
N THR A 104 -5.67 -2.52 2.43
CA THR A 104 -4.51 -2.17 3.25
C THR A 104 -3.94 -3.40 3.96
N ILE A 105 -4.80 -4.27 4.49
CA ILE A 105 -4.39 -5.57 5.06
C ILE A 105 -3.77 -6.45 3.98
N LEU A 106 -4.36 -6.49 2.77
CA LEU A 106 -3.84 -7.24 1.65
C LEU A 106 -2.40 -6.83 1.31
N ALA A 107 -2.11 -5.53 1.27
CA ALA A 107 -0.76 -5.02 1.07
C ALA A 107 0.22 -5.44 2.18
N GLY A 108 -0.27 -5.60 3.42
CA GLY A 108 0.52 -6.10 4.55
C GLY A 108 0.89 -7.58 4.47
N VAL A 109 0.03 -8.42 3.86
CA VAL A 109 0.27 -9.86 3.71
C VAL A 109 1.00 -10.25 2.42
N LEU A 110 1.26 -9.29 1.53
CA LEU A 110 2.06 -9.54 0.32
C LEU A 110 3.46 -10.10 0.69
N PRO A 111 4.00 -11.05 -0.09
CA PRO A 111 5.32 -11.64 0.17
C PRO A 111 6.41 -10.58 0.25
N SER A 112 7.28 -10.67 1.27
CA SER A 112 8.41 -9.73 1.43
C SER A 112 9.36 -9.72 0.24
N GLY A 113 9.48 -10.85 -0.49
CA GLY A 113 10.30 -10.96 -1.69
C GLY A 113 9.84 -10.08 -2.86
N LEU A 114 8.59 -9.56 -2.84
CA LEU A 114 8.14 -8.58 -3.83
C LEU A 114 8.72 -7.18 -3.59
N PHE A 115 9.24 -6.93 -2.40
CA PHE A 115 9.78 -5.63 -1.97
C PHE A 115 11.30 -5.68 -1.73
N ASP A 116 11.96 -6.80 -2.06
CA ASP A 116 13.39 -6.96 -1.83
C ASP A 116 14.18 -6.45 -3.04
N ASP A 117 14.77 -5.26 -2.91
CA ASP A 117 15.62 -4.64 -3.93
C ASP A 117 17.09 -5.11 -3.87
N ARG A 118 17.40 -6.13 -3.04
CA ARG A 118 18.77 -6.67 -2.99
C ARG A 118 19.17 -7.26 -4.36
N PRO A 119 20.41 -7.00 -4.83
CA PRO A 119 20.91 -7.59 -6.06
C PRO A 119 20.77 -9.12 -6.01
N ARG A 120 20.13 -9.69 -7.03
CA ARG A 120 20.06 -11.15 -7.16
C ARG A 120 21.46 -11.70 -7.41
N ALA A 121 21.79 -12.83 -6.77
CA ALA A 121 23.07 -13.49 -7.01
C ALA A 121 23.26 -13.78 -8.51
N PRO A 122 24.47 -13.59 -9.07
CA PRO A 122 24.76 -13.94 -10.45
C PRO A 122 24.35 -15.40 -10.73
N ARG A 123 23.62 -15.63 -11.82
CA ARG A 123 23.28 -16.98 -12.26
C ARG A 123 24.61 -17.70 -12.54
N PRO A 124 24.84 -18.91 -12.00
CA PRO A 124 26.04 -19.67 -12.32
C PRO A 124 26.11 -19.83 -13.85
N HIS A 125 27.18 -19.32 -14.46
CA HIS A 125 27.46 -19.65 -15.84
C HIS A 125 27.77 -21.15 -15.87
N PRO A 126 27.12 -21.95 -16.73
CA PRO A 126 27.55 -23.33 -16.93
C PRO A 126 29.06 -23.28 -17.21
N ALA A 127 29.85 -23.90 -16.34
CA ALA A 127 31.27 -24.07 -16.61
C ALA A 127 31.34 -24.68 -18.02
N ALA A 128 32.11 -24.04 -18.91
CA ALA A 128 32.42 -24.64 -20.20
C ALA A 128 32.89 -26.06 -19.89
N THR A 129 32.05 -27.03 -20.22
CA THR A 129 32.37 -28.45 -20.11
C THR A 129 33.75 -28.63 -20.71
N ASP A 130 34.64 -29.31 -19.99
CA ASP A 130 36.01 -29.71 -20.38
C ASP A 130 36.08 -30.52 -21.70
N THR A 131 35.02 -30.51 -22.53
CA THR A 131 34.97 -31.09 -23.87
C THR A 131 35.93 -30.37 -24.82
N ASP A 132 36.19 -29.06 -24.66
CA ASP A 132 37.20 -28.35 -25.47
C ASP A 132 38.64 -28.78 -25.15
N ALA A 133 38.90 -29.39 -23.98
CA ALA A 133 40.22 -29.92 -23.64
C ALA A 133 40.48 -31.32 -24.25
N ALA A 134 39.41 -32.05 -24.61
CA ALA A 134 39.53 -33.39 -25.18
C ALA A 134 39.77 -33.38 -26.71
N ASP A 135 39.29 -32.36 -27.43
CA ASP A 135 39.53 -32.19 -28.88
C ASP A 135 40.90 -31.53 -29.22
N ALA A 136 41.67 -31.13 -28.21
CA ALA A 136 42.99 -30.52 -28.36
C ALA A 136 44.18 -31.48 -28.14
N ALA A 137 43.92 -32.78 -27.93
CA ALA A 137 44.98 -33.80 -27.81
C ALA A 137 45.35 -34.35 -29.21
N PRO A 138 46.61 -34.21 -29.66
CA PRO A 138 47.09 -34.68 -30.97
C PRO A 138 47.24 -36.20 -31.08
#